data_AF-A0A8H7SCB1-F1
#
_entry.id   AF-A0A8H7SCB1-F1
#
_cell.length_a   1.000
_cell.length_b   1.000
_cell.length_c   1.000
_cell.angle_alpha   90.00
_cell.angle_beta   90.00
_cell.angle_gamma   90.00
#
_symmetry.space_group_name_H-M   'P 1'
#
loop_
_entity.id
_entity.type
_entity.pdbx_description
1 polymer ?
#
loop_
_entity_poly.entity_id
_entity_poly.type
_entity_poly.pdbx_seq_one_letter_code
_entity_poly.pdbx_strand_id
1 'polypeptide(L)'
;MGWFVEDGSISMGGALLVLFCLYMLGTRILRLYLFESTGPSIARPIVQVVVLGDIGRSPRMRCHAISLADAGCQVDLIGYVDTAPGSRVTTNRYIRVRPIQSAWSVPEGMPRLLYLLWAPFKIIFIGCQLVYIMGAITQSPKFIFVQNPPAIPTLMIARIVATLRQAKLIIDWHNFGYSVLGIKLGMDNKVVQLAKRYEQYFGKRPYAHLTVTDRMHRELIDWGVSGRVITYKDQPPYHFARLSNDKIL
;
A
#
# COMPACT_ATOMS: atom_id res chain seq x y z
N MET A 1 -14.82 20.34 -45.89
CA MET A 1 -14.78 21.08 -44.61
C MET A 1 -15.48 20.21 -43.56
N GLY A 2 -14.80 19.19 -43.06
CA GLY A 2 -15.38 18.20 -42.14
C GLY A 2 -15.08 18.59 -40.70
N TRP A 3 -16.10 19.01 -39.97
CA TRP A 3 -16.06 19.13 -38.51
C TRP A 3 -16.85 17.96 -37.95
N PHE A 4 -16.18 16.84 -37.68
CA PHE A 4 -16.72 15.83 -36.78
C PHE A 4 -16.39 16.26 -35.36
N VAL A 5 -17.43 16.70 -34.66
CA VAL A 5 -17.46 16.77 -33.20
C VAL A 5 -17.49 15.32 -32.71
N GLU A 6 -16.40 14.86 -32.09
CA GLU A 6 -16.43 13.59 -31.35
C GLU A 6 -17.17 13.82 -30.02
N ASP A 7 -18.33 13.19 -29.90
CA ASP A 7 -19.09 13.11 -28.66
C ASP A 7 -18.25 12.42 -27.58
N GLY A 8 -17.72 13.22 -26.66
CA GLY A 8 -17.00 12.76 -25.47
C GLY A 8 -17.93 12.08 -24.48
N SER A 9 -18.37 10.86 -24.78
CA SER A 9 -19.07 10.03 -23.80
C SER A 9 -18.12 9.67 -22.66
N ILE A 10 -18.33 10.28 -21.49
CA ILE A 10 -17.58 9.93 -20.28
C ILE A 10 -17.92 8.48 -19.96
N SER A 11 -16.93 7.59 -20.11
CA SER A 11 -17.06 6.19 -19.69
C SER A 11 -17.64 6.13 -18.28
N MET A 12 -18.60 5.24 -18.02
CA MET A 12 -19.22 5.06 -16.71
C MET A 12 -18.17 4.91 -15.59
N GLY A 13 -17.02 4.29 -15.88
CA GLY A 13 -15.88 4.21 -14.96
C GLY A 13 -15.20 5.55 -14.69
N GLY A 14 -15.08 6.41 -15.71
CA GLY A 14 -14.61 7.79 -15.57
C GLY A 14 -15.56 8.66 -14.74
N ALA A 15 -16.87 8.52 -14.95
CA ALA A 15 -17.88 9.21 -14.16
C ALA A 15 -17.84 8.78 -12.68
N LEU A 16 -17.71 7.49 -12.40
CA LEU A 16 -17.54 6.97 -11.04
C LEU A 16 -16.26 7.45 -10.36
N LEU A 17 -15.14 7.52 -11.10
CA LEU A 17 -13.88 8.06 -10.60
C LEU A 17 -14.02 9.55 -10.26
N VAL A 18 -14.67 10.33 -11.13
CA VAL A 18 -14.92 11.75 -10.90
C VAL A 18 -15.83 11.95 -9.68
N LEU A 19 -16.92 11.19 -9.55
CA LEU A 19 -17.79 11.21 -8.39
C LEU A 19 -17.05 10.82 -7.10
N PHE A 20 -16.18 9.82 -7.17
CA PHE A 20 -15.34 9.43 -6.04
C PHE A 20 -14.35 10.54 -5.66
N CYS A 21 -13.69 11.16 -6.64
CA CYS A 21 -12.82 12.31 -6.41
C CYS A 21 -13.61 13.47 -5.78
N LEU A 22 -14.79 13.78 -6.31
CA LEU A 22 -15.70 14.80 -5.76
C LEU A 22 -16.17 14.45 -4.36
N TYR A 23 -16.43 13.19 -4.04
CA TYR A 23 -16.74 12.73 -2.68
C TYR A 23 -15.54 12.93 -1.74
N MET A 24 -14.33 12.57 -2.18
CA MET A 24 -13.09 12.74 -1.40
C MET A 24 -12.76 14.23 -1.18
N LEU A 25 -12.96 15.07 -2.20
CA LEU A 25 -12.82 16.53 -2.13
C LEU A 25 -13.94 17.16 -1.30
N GLY A 26 -15.17 16.71 -1.45
CA GLY A 26 -16.34 17.17 -0.71
C GLY A 26 -16.24 16.86 0.78
N THR A 27 -15.80 15.64 1.15
CA THR A 27 -15.51 15.30 2.55
C THR A 27 -14.36 16.13 3.13
N ARG A 28 -13.38 16.55 2.31
CA ARG A 28 -12.33 17.47 2.73
C ARG A 28 -12.87 18.89 2.96
N ILE A 29 -13.64 19.43 2.01
CA ILE A 29 -14.24 20.77 2.11
C ILE A 29 -15.20 20.83 3.29
N LEU A 30 -16.10 19.85 3.41
CA LEU A 30 -17.02 19.72 4.52
C LEU A 30 -16.28 19.64 5.86
N ARG A 31 -15.16 18.90 5.94
CA ARG A 31 -14.35 18.88 7.15
C ARG A 31 -13.74 20.25 7.45
N LEU A 32 -13.22 20.97 6.47
CA LEU A 32 -12.69 22.32 6.70
C LEU A 32 -13.78 23.25 7.24
N TYR A 33 -14.98 23.22 6.65
CA TYR A 33 -16.12 24.02 7.11
C TYR A 33 -16.66 23.59 8.49
N LEU A 34 -16.78 22.28 8.75
CA LEU A 34 -17.32 21.78 10.03
C LEU A 34 -16.31 21.83 11.17
N PHE A 35 -15.01 21.69 10.89
CA PHE A 35 -13.94 21.60 11.89
C PHE A 35 -13.07 22.86 11.95
N GLU A 36 -13.50 23.98 11.38
CA GLU A 36 -12.85 25.29 11.57
C GLU A 36 -12.91 25.79 13.03
N SER A 37 -13.66 25.11 13.91
CA SER A 37 -13.86 25.54 15.31
C SER A 37 -13.70 24.45 16.37
N THR A 38 -13.19 23.26 16.05
CA THR A 38 -12.95 22.22 17.07
C THR A 38 -11.47 22.13 17.40
N GLY A 39 -11.12 22.55 18.63
CA GLY A 39 -9.82 22.26 19.25
C GLY A 39 -9.49 20.76 19.24
N PRO A 40 -8.26 20.36 19.61
CA PRO A 40 -7.77 19.00 19.43
C PRO A 40 -8.72 18.00 20.08
N SER A 41 -9.49 17.27 19.28
CA SER A 41 -10.35 16.24 19.83
C SER A 41 -9.46 15.14 20.42
N ILE A 42 -9.87 14.60 21.57
CA ILE A 42 -9.25 13.46 22.27
C ILE A 42 -9.50 12.15 21.46
N ALA A 43 -9.53 12.24 20.13
CA ALA A 43 -9.70 11.09 19.25
C ALA A 43 -8.34 10.48 18.95
N ARG A 44 -8.26 9.16 19.09
CA ARG A 44 -7.06 8.39 18.75
C ARG A 44 -6.70 8.61 17.27
N PRO A 45 -5.41 8.84 16.95
CA PRO A 45 -5.00 8.98 15.57
C PRO A 45 -5.25 7.68 14.80
N ILE A 46 -5.79 7.80 13.59
CA ILE A 46 -6.10 6.67 12.72
C ILE A 46 -4.92 6.45 11.76
N VAL A 47 -4.49 5.20 11.64
CA VAL A 47 -3.39 4.79 10.76
C VAL A 47 -3.87 3.67 9.84
N GLN A 48 -3.68 3.85 8.54
CA GLN A 48 -3.85 2.76 7.58
C GLN A 48 -2.55 1.98 7.47
N VAL A 49 -2.61 0.66 7.61
CA VAL A 49 -1.47 -0.24 7.42
C VAL A 49 -1.80 -1.12 6.22
N VAL A 50 -1.12 -0.90 5.09
CA VAL A 50 -1.48 -1.47 3.78
C VAL A 50 -0.42 -2.46 3.33
N VAL A 51 -0.85 -3.70 3.11
CA VAL A 51 -0.04 -4.77 2.55
C VAL A 51 -0.82 -5.46 1.43
N LEU A 52 -0.29 -5.46 0.23
CA LEU A 52 -0.87 -6.23 -0.87
C LEU A 52 -0.31 -7.66 -0.85
N GLY A 53 -0.64 -8.36 0.23
CA GLY A 53 -0.19 -9.69 0.60
C GLY A 53 -1.07 -10.26 1.71
N ASP A 54 -0.96 -11.56 1.97
CA ASP A 54 -1.70 -12.23 3.03
C ASP A 54 -1.22 -11.75 4.41
N ILE A 55 -2.14 -11.20 5.20
CA ILE A 55 -1.86 -10.61 6.51
C ILE A 55 -1.30 -11.68 7.46
N GLY A 56 -1.84 -12.90 7.45
CA GLY A 56 -1.36 -14.00 8.30
C GLY A 56 0.12 -14.32 8.05
N ARG A 57 0.55 -14.20 6.78
CA ARG A 57 1.91 -14.46 6.31
C ARG A 57 2.80 -13.22 6.26
N SER A 58 2.35 -12.09 6.82
CA SER A 58 3.10 -10.83 6.84
C SER A 58 3.47 -10.41 8.27
N PRO A 59 4.43 -11.10 8.95
CA PRO A 59 4.77 -10.83 10.35
C PRO A 59 5.08 -9.36 10.65
N ARG A 60 5.84 -8.68 9.79
CA ARG A 60 6.21 -7.29 10.01
C ARG A 60 5.02 -6.33 9.97
N MET A 61 4.08 -6.54 9.05
CA MET A 61 2.88 -5.70 8.96
C MET A 61 1.95 -5.94 10.15
N ARG A 62 1.88 -7.18 10.64
CA ARG A 62 1.21 -7.48 11.91
C ARG A 62 1.90 -6.80 13.09
N CYS A 63 3.23 -6.84 13.15
CA CYS A 63 4.00 -6.15 14.19
C CYS A 63 3.78 -4.63 14.16
N HIS A 64 3.78 -4.01 12.99
CA HIS A 64 3.47 -2.57 12.85
C HIS A 64 2.05 -2.27 13.34
N ALA A 65 1.06 -3.04 12.89
CA ALA A 65 -0.33 -2.85 13.31
C ALA A 65 -0.51 -2.97 14.83
N ILE A 66 0.10 -3.98 15.44
CA ILE A 66 0.03 -4.18 16.89
C ILE A 66 0.77 -3.06 17.64
N SER A 67 2.00 -2.72 17.21
CA SER A 67 2.80 -1.68 17.89
C SER A 67 2.12 -0.31 17.81
N LEU A 68 1.45 0.01 16.69
CA LEU A 68 0.67 1.24 16.54
C LEU A 68 -0.57 1.24 17.44
N ALA A 69 -1.28 0.11 17.53
CA ALA A 69 -2.43 -0.04 18.40
C ALA A 69 -2.05 0.09 19.89
N ASP A 70 -0.94 -0.52 20.29
CA ASP A 70 -0.38 -0.45 21.64
C ASP A 70 0.08 0.98 21.98
N ALA A 71 0.57 1.74 20.98
CA ALA A 71 0.88 3.16 21.08
C ALA A 71 -0.36 4.08 21.10
N GLY A 72 -1.58 3.52 21.14
CA GLY A 72 -2.82 4.28 21.26
C GLY A 72 -3.44 4.73 19.94
N CYS A 73 -2.96 4.26 18.80
CA CYS A 73 -3.59 4.52 17.50
C CYS A 73 -4.79 3.59 17.26
N GLN A 74 -5.72 4.00 16.38
CA GLN A 74 -6.62 3.06 15.71
C GLN A 74 -5.99 2.66 14.37
N VAL A 75 -6.06 1.38 14.03
CA VAL A 75 -5.40 0.82 12.86
C VAL A 75 -6.42 0.18 11.93
N ASP A 76 -6.50 0.67 10.70
CA ASP A 76 -7.16 -0.06 9.61
C ASP A 76 -6.08 -0.89 8.89
N LEU A 77 -6.06 -2.20 9.12
CA LEU A 77 -5.10 -3.14 8.54
C LEU A 77 -5.67 -3.73 7.23
N ILE A 78 -5.13 -3.30 6.10
CA ILE A 78 -5.63 -3.59 4.76
C ILE A 78 -4.74 -4.63 4.09
N GLY A 79 -5.31 -5.75 3.65
CA GLY A 79 -4.58 -6.82 2.96
C GLY A 79 -5.43 -8.07 2.68
N TYR A 80 -4.81 -9.11 2.12
CA TYR A 80 -5.49 -10.39 1.92
C TYR A 80 -5.64 -11.13 3.25
N VAL A 81 -6.73 -11.91 3.39
CA VAL A 81 -7.05 -12.68 4.60
C VAL A 81 -7.20 -14.15 4.21
N ASP A 82 -6.21 -14.67 3.49
CA ASP A 82 -6.19 -16.08 3.08
C ASP A 82 -5.82 -16.97 4.27
N THR A 83 -4.97 -16.46 5.17
CA THR A 83 -4.61 -17.09 6.44
C THR A 83 -5.06 -16.22 7.61
N ALA A 84 -5.45 -16.85 8.73
CA ALA A 84 -5.80 -16.14 9.95
C ALA A 84 -4.67 -15.17 10.40
N PRO A 85 -4.96 -13.87 10.61
CA PRO A 85 -3.98 -12.86 11.05
C PRO A 85 -3.30 -13.14 12.40
N GLY A 86 -3.83 -14.08 13.18
CA GLY A 86 -3.39 -14.41 14.54
C GLY A 86 -4.16 -13.63 15.61
N SER A 87 -4.23 -14.21 16.81
CA SER A 87 -5.08 -13.73 17.90
C SER A 87 -4.80 -12.28 18.30
N ARG A 88 -3.53 -11.87 18.40
CA ARG A 88 -3.15 -10.48 18.77
C ARG A 88 -3.70 -9.42 17.81
N VAL A 89 -3.95 -9.76 16.55
CA VAL A 89 -4.55 -8.85 15.58
C VAL A 89 -6.07 -8.89 15.68
N THR A 90 -6.66 -10.09 15.78
CA THR A 90 -8.12 -10.27 15.77
C THR A 90 -8.80 -9.86 17.07
N THR A 91 -8.14 -9.99 18.23
CA THR A 91 -8.70 -9.64 19.54
C THR A 91 -8.45 -8.19 19.93
N ASN A 92 -7.58 -7.47 19.21
CA ASN A 92 -7.25 -6.08 19.53
C ASN A 92 -8.37 -5.15 19.05
N ARG A 93 -9.11 -4.55 19.99
CA ARG A 93 -10.22 -3.63 19.72
C ARG A 93 -9.85 -2.37 18.90
N TYR A 94 -8.56 -2.06 18.79
CA TYR A 94 -8.06 -0.91 18.03
C TYR A 94 -7.59 -1.27 16.62
N ILE A 95 -7.59 -2.55 16.26
CA ILE A 95 -7.23 -3.01 14.92
C ILE A 95 -8.49 -3.47 14.20
N ARG A 96 -8.76 -2.89 13.03
CA ARG A 96 -9.82 -3.31 12.12
C ARG A 96 -9.19 -3.88 10.87
N VAL A 97 -9.44 -5.17 10.61
CA VAL A 97 -8.99 -5.83 9.39
C VAL A 97 -9.92 -5.45 8.24
N ARG A 98 -9.35 -4.97 7.14
CA ARG A 98 -10.03 -4.57 5.91
C ARG A 98 -9.58 -5.51 4.78
N PRO A 99 -10.33 -6.58 4.50
CA PRO A 99 -9.91 -7.57 3.52
C PRO A 99 -9.89 -6.98 2.10
N ILE A 100 -8.85 -7.28 1.35
CA ILE A 100 -8.81 -7.11 -0.11
C ILE A 100 -9.30 -8.42 -0.72
N GLN A 101 -10.17 -8.35 -1.72
CA GLN A 101 -10.58 -9.54 -2.47
C GLN A 101 -9.50 -9.92 -3.48
N SER A 102 -9.11 -11.19 -3.45
CA SER A 102 -8.21 -11.78 -4.44
C SER A 102 -8.87 -11.76 -5.82
N ALA A 103 -8.12 -11.33 -6.84
CA ALA A 103 -8.57 -11.43 -8.22
C ALA A 103 -8.61 -12.91 -8.64
N TRP A 104 -9.58 -13.30 -9.47
CA TRP A 104 -9.71 -14.67 -9.97
C TRP A 104 -8.43 -15.18 -10.61
N SER A 105 -7.81 -16.22 -10.06
CA SER A 105 -6.63 -16.83 -10.70
C SER A 105 -7.01 -17.45 -12.05
N VAL A 106 -6.22 -17.19 -13.08
CA VAL A 106 -6.28 -17.95 -14.32
C VAL A 106 -5.87 -19.41 -13.99
N PRO A 107 -6.58 -20.44 -14.46
CA PRO A 107 -6.23 -21.83 -14.19
C PRO A 107 -4.78 -22.17 -14.59
N GLU A 108 -4.14 -23.05 -13.83
CA GLU A 108 -2.83 -23.59 -14.17
C GLU A 108 -2.95 -24.44 -15.45
N GLY A 109 -2.18 -24.09 -16.49
CA GLY A 109 -2.22 -24.76 -17.82
C GLY A 109 -2.65 -23.88 -18.99
N MET A 110 -3.13 -22.66 -18.74
CA MET A 110 -3.54 -21.73 -19.81
C MET A 110 -2.33 -21.07 -20.51
N PRO A 111 -2.39 -20.75 -21.82
CA PRO A 111 -1.27 -20.18 -22.55
C PRO A 111 -0.76 -18.86 -21.94
N ARG A 112 0.56 -18.65 -22.00
CA ARG A 112 1.24 -17.45 -21.44
C ARG A 112 0.63 -16.12 -21.92
N LEU A 113 0.08 -16.10 -23.14
CA LEU A 113 -0.58 -14.94 -23.71
C LEU A 113 -1.80 -14.50 -22.88
N LEU A 114 -2.59 -15.45 -22.35
CA LEU A 114 -3.76 -15.10 -21.54
C LEU A 114 -3.34 -14.51 -20.19
N TYR A 115 -2.29 -15.05 -19.56
CA TYR A 115 -1.74 -14.45 -18.35
C TYR A 115 -1.25 -13.02 -18.58
N LEU A 116 -0.62 -12.75 -19.73
CA LEU A 116 -0.18 -11.42 -20.12
C LEU A 116 -1.35 -10.46 -20.32
N LEU A 117 -2.42 -10.90 -20.99
CA LEU A 117 -3.62 -10.09 -21.19
C LEU A 117 -4.42 -9.90 -19.89
N TRP A 118 -4.40 -10.88 -18.99
CA TRP A 118 -5.15 -10.85 -17.74
C TRP A 118 -4.47 -10.01 -16.64
N ALA A 119 -3.14 -9.94 -16.63
CA ALA A 119 -2.38 -9.18 -15.63
C ALA A 119 -2.79 -7.70 -15.51
N PRO A 120 -3.00 -6.93 -16.60
CA PRO A 120 -3.56 -5.58 -16.54
C PRO A 120 -4.92 -5.50 -15.87
N PHE A 121 -5.85 -6.41 -16.19
CA PHE A 121 -7.17 -6.45 -15.56
C PHE A 121 -7.06 -6.72 -14.06
N LYS A 122 -6.20 -7.66 -13.65
CA LYS A 122 -5.90 -7.90 -12.23
C LYS A 122 -5.40 -6.63 -11.53
N ILE A 123 -4.46 -5.92 -12.14
CA ILE A 123 -3.88 -4.69 -11.59
C ILE A 123 -4.96 -3.62 -11.43
N ILE A 124 -5.83 -3.43 -12.44
CA ILE A 124 -6.92 -2.46 -12.39
C ILE A 124 -7.93 -2.84 -11.30
N PHE A 125 -8.35 -4.10 -11.23
CA PHE A 125 -9.30 -4.59 -10.24
C PHE A 125 -8.79 -4.37 -8.80
N ILE A 126 -7.54 -4.75 -8.54
CA ILE A 126 -6.89 -4.50 -7.24
C ILE A 126 -6.77 -2.99 -7.00
N GLY A 127 -6.44 -2.21 -8.03
CA GLY A 127 -6.31 -0.77 -7.92
C GLY A 127 -7.63 -0.10 -7.51
N CYS A 128 -8.74 -0.45 -8.15
CA CYS A 128 -10.06 0.03 -7.79
C CYS A 128 -10.45 -0.35 -6.36
N GLN A 129 -10.16 -1.59 -5.95
CA GLN A 129 -10.40 -2.02 -4.57
C GLN A 129 -9.59 -1.20 -3.55
N LEU A 130 -8.29 -0.97 -3.80
CA LEU A 130 -7.46 -0.17 -2.90
C LEU A 130 -7.96 1.27 -2.80
N VAL A 131 -8.33 1.89 -3.92
CA VAL A 131 -8.93 3.24 -3.93
C VAL A 131 -10.23 3.27 -3.13
N TYR A 132 -11.10 2.28 -3.31
CA TYR A 132 -12.36 2.19 -2.58
C TYR A 132 -12.16 1.95 -1.08
N ILE A 133 -11.29 1.02 -0.69
CA ILE A 133 -11.05 0.69 0.72
C ILE A 133 -10.36 1.86 1.43
N MET A 134 -9.19 2.30 0.93
CA MET A 134 -8.39 3.37 1.55
C MET A 134 -9.07 4.73 1.47
N GLY A 135 -9.89 4.91 0.44
CA GLY A 135 -10.60 6.14 0.16
C GLY A 135 -11.94 6.22 0.86
N ALA A 136 -12.86 5.29 0.61
CA ALA A 136 -14.25 5.40 1.05
C ALA A 136 -14.58 4.62 2.33
N ILE A 137 -14.00 3.43 2.53
CA ILE A 137 -14.37 2.54 3.65
C ILE A 137 -13.68 2.92 4.95
N THR A 138 -12.38 3.18 4.88
CA THR A 138 -11.60 3.53 6.08
C THR A 138 -11.89 4.95 6.54
N GLN A 139 -11.75 5.19 7.83
CA GLN A 139 -11.84 6.54 8.38
C GLN A 139 -10.64 7.38 7.92
N SER A 140 -10.75 8.71 7.97
CA SER A 140 -9.70 9.61 7.50
C SER A 140 -8.39 9.38 8.29
N PRO A 141 -7.33 8.88 7.64
CA PRO A 141 -6.08 8.56 8.34
C PRO A 141 -5.23 9.80 8.57
N LYS A 142 -4.47 9.80 9.66
CA LYS A 142 -3.36 10.75 9.88
C LYS A 142 -2.07 10.24 9.22
N PHE A 143 -1.90 8.92 9.21
CA PHE A 143 -0.75 8.24 8.60
C PHE A 143 -1.22 7.09 7.71
N ILE A 144 -0.54 6.90 6.58
CA ILE A 144 -0.71 5.74 5.71
C ILE A 144 0.64 5.03 5.64
N PHE A 145 0.68 3.78 6.08
CA PHE A 145 1.87 2.96 6.17
C PHE A 145 1.77 1.85 5.13
N VAL A 146 2.68 1.80 4.16
CA VAL A 146 2.61 0.87 3.03
C VAL A 146 3.84 -0.02 2.97
N GLN A 147 3.63 -1.32 2.79
CA GLN A 147 4.72 -2.25 2.48
C GLN A 147 5.02 -2.29 0.98
N ASN A 148 6.29 -2.15 0.61
CA ASN A 148 6.79 -2.44 -0.76
C ASN A 148 7.72 -3.66 -0.70
N PRO A 149 7.51 -4.74 -1.48
CA PRO A 149 6.56 -4.94 -2.59
C PRO A 149 5.16 -5.44 -2.18
N PRO A 150 4.17 -5.40 -3.10
CA PRO A 150 4.22 -4.93 -4.49
C PRO A 150 4.02 -3.42 -4.67
N ALA A 151 4.84 -2.82 -5.55
CA ALA A 151 4.83 -1.39 -5.84
C ALA A 151 3.65 -0.93 -6.70
N ILE A 152 3.31 -1.71 -7.74
CA ILE A 152 2.24 -1.41 -8.70
C ILE A 152 1.01 -2.24 -8.30
N PRO A 153 -0.19 -1.65 -8.15
CA PRO A 153 -0.54 -0.23 -8.24
C PRO A 153 -0.45 0.52 -6.89
N THR A 154 -0.03 -0.17 -5.84
CA THR A 154 -0.15 0.26 -4.43
C THR A 154 0.51 1.62 -4.13
N LEU A 155 1.74 1.88 -4.59
CA LEU A 155 2.46 3.12 -4.28
C LEU A 155 1.78 4.34 -4.90
N MET A 156 1.30 4.21 -6.15
CA MET A 156 0.54 5.29 -6.80
C MET A 156 -0.73 5.60 -6.02
N ILE A 157 -1.51 4.58 -5.70
CA ILE A 157 -2.80 4.75 -5.00
C ILE A 157 -2.57 5.33 -3.61
N ALA A 158 -1.62 4.78 -2.86
CA ALA A 158 -1.30 5.28 -1.53
C ALA A 158 -0.86 6.74 -1.56
N ARG A 159 -0.08 7.16 -2.56
CA ARG A 159 0.32 8.57 -2.72
C ARG A 159 -0.87 9.47 -3.07
N ILE A 160 -1.75 9.04 -3.97
CA ILE A 160 -2.96 9.80 -4.33
C ILE A 160 -3.86 9.93 -3.10
N VAL A 161 -4.18 8.82 -2.43
CA VAL A 161 -5.03 8.82 -1.24
C VAL A 161 -4.41 9.63 -0.11
N ALA A 162 -3.09 9.51 0.13
CA ALA A 162 -2.39 10.31 1.13
C ALA A 162 -2.52 11.82 0.84
N THR A 163 -2.36 12.22 -0.42
CA THR A 163 -2.49 13.62 -0.83
C THR A 163 -3.94 14.13 -0.65
N LEU A 164 -4.93 13.36 -1.12
CA LEU A 164 -6.34 13.70 -1.03
C LEU A 164 -6.84 13.76 0.42
N ARG A 165 -6.37 12.83 1.27
CA ARG A 165 -6.72 12.74 2.69
C ARG A 165 -5.82 13.58 3.61
N GLN A 166 -4.83 14.30 3.06
CA GLN A 166 -3.83 15.06 3.82
C GLN A 166 -3.10 14.20 4.87
N ALA A 167 -2.90 12.92 4.55
CA ALA A 167 -2.25 11.96 5.42
C ALA A 167 -0.74 11.90 5.13
N LYS A 168 0.05 11.62 6.17
CA LYS A 168 1.49 11.41 6.03
C LYS A 168 1.76 9.99 5.55
N LEU A 169 2.23 9.86 4.31
CA LEU A 169 2.62 8.57 3.73
C LEU A 169 3.97 8.11 4.30
N ILE A 170 4.03 6.87 4.76
CA ILE A 170 5.24 6.17 5.21
C ILE A 170 5.38 4.91 4.36
N ILE A 171 6.53 4.76 3.70
CA ILE A 171 6.80 3.58 2.87
C ILE A 171 7.82 2.69 3.57
N ASP A 172 7.45 1.44 3.79
CA ASP A 172 8.29 0.40 4.35
C ASP A 172 8.87 -0.48 3.24
N TRP A 173 10.13 -0.23 2.91
CA TRP A 173 10.85 -0.84 1.81
C TRP A 173 11.51 -2.15 2.26
N HIS A 174 10.96 -3.28 1.78
CA HIS A 174 11.52 -4.62 1.94
C HIS A 174 12.38 -5.06 0.78
N ASN A 175 11.88 -4.83 -0.42
CA ASN A 175 12.54 -5.13 -1.67
C ASN A 175 12.09 -4.08 -2.68
N PHE A 176 12.93 -3.82 -3.66
CA PHE A 176 12.50 -3.07 -4.83
C PHE A 176 11.81 -4.00 -5.82
N GLY A 177 10.60 -3.65 -6.24
CA GLY A 177 9.80 -4.47 -7.17
C GLY A 177 10.51 -4.65 -8.51
N TYR A 178 11.15 -3.61 -9.05
CA TYR A 178 11.95 -3.72 -10.27
C TYR A 178 13.16 -4.65 -10.09
N SER A 179 13.77 -4.72 -8.91
CA SER A 179 14.89 -5.66 -8.70
C SER A 179 14.40 -7.10 -8.72
N VAL A 180 13.27 -7.38 -8.08
CA VAL A 180 12.62 -8.71 -8.13
C VAL A 180 12.21 -9.07 -9.56
N LEU A 181 11.68 -8.11 -10.31
CA LEU A 181 11.33 -8.31 -11.72
C LEU A 181 12.57 -8.51 -12.61
N GLY A 182 13.66 -7.80 -12.30
CA GLY A 182 14.95 -7.89 -12.98
C GLY A 182 15.62 -9.25 -12.86
N ILE A 183 15.42 -9.96 -11.74
CA ILE A 183 15.87 -11.36 -11.59
C ILE A 183 15.21 -12.27 -12.64
N LYS A 184 13.95 -11.99 -13.02
CA LYS A 184 13.19 -12.83 -13.96
C LYS A 184 13.39 -12.44 -15.42
N LEU A 185 13.47 -11.14 -15.72
CA LEU A 185 13.45 -10.61 -17.09
C LEU A 185 14.79 -10.01 -17.55
N GLY A 186 15.77 -9.88 -16.64
CA GLY A 186 17.00 -9.13 -16.85
C GLY A 186 16.86 -7.64 -16.53
N MET A 187 17.88 -7.04 -15.93
CA MET A 187 17.86 -5.61 -15.54
C MET A 187 17.78 -4.65 -16.73
N ASP A 188 18.31 -5.05 -17.89
CA ASP A 188 18.29 -4.24 -19.12
C ASP A 188 16.94 -4.27 -19.85
N ASN A 189 16.00 -5.11 -19.41
CA ASN A 189 14.69 -5.20 -20.01
C ASN A 189 13.90 -3.89 -19.85
N LYS A 190 13.29 -3.39 -20.94
CA LYS A 190 12.50 -2.14 -20.95
C LYS A 190 11.38 -2.13 -19.91
N VAL A 191 10.77 -3.30 -19.64
CA VAL A 191 9.71 -3.43 -18.62
C VAL A 191 10.27 -3.22 -17.22
N VAL A 192 11.47 -3.73 -16.94
CA VAL A 192 12.16 -3.54 -15.64
C VAL A 192 12.56 -2.09 -15.46
N GLN A 193 13.08 -1.45 -16.50
CA GLN A 193 13.39 -0.01 -16.46
C GLN A 193 12.14 0.84 -16.22
N LEU A 194 11.00 0.49 -16.83
CA LEU A 194 9.73 1.17 -16.60
C LEU A 194 9.25 0.98 -15.15
N ALA A 195 9.31 -0.25 -14.63
CA ALA A 195 8.98 -0.54 -13.23
C ALA A 195 9.88 0.25 -12.26
N LYS A 196 11.18 0.36 -12.57
CA LYS A 196 12.13 1.16 -11.79
C LYS A 196 11.74 2.64 -11.79
N ARG A 197 11.46 3.22 -12.95
CA ARG A 197 10.98 4.62 -13.07
C ARG A 197 9.67 4.85 -12.32
N TYR A 198 8.75 3.90 -12.39
CA TYR A 198 7.49 3.94 -11.64
C TYR A 198 7.76 3.99 -10.13
N GLU A 199 8.56 3.06 -9.60
CA GLU A 199 8.90 3.02 -8.18
C GLU A 199 9.62 4.27 -7.71
N GLN A 200 10.59 4.74 -8.49
CA GLN A 200 11.31 5.99 -8.22
C GLN A 200 10.35 7.18 -8.19
N TYR A 201 9.46 7.31 -9.19
CA TYR A 201 8.55 8.43 -9.29
C TYR A 201 7.55 8.45 -8.13
N PHE A 202 6.83 7.34 -7.90
CA PHE A 202 5.80 7.27 -6.86
C PHE A 202 6.39 7.20 -5.46
N GLY A 203 7.55 6.59 -5.30
CA GLY A 203 8.29 6.50 -4.04
C GLY A 203 9.07 7.75 -3.64
N LYS A 204 9.18 8.79 -4.48
CA LYS A 204 10.07 9.94 -4.21
C LYS A 204 9.66 10.85 -3.04
N ARG A 205 8.36 11.00 -2.76
CA ARG A 205 7.86 12.06 -1.85
C ARG A 205 6.95 11.59 -0.69
N PRO A 206 7.21 10.47 -0.01
CA PRO A 206 6.53 10.19 1.25
C PRO A 206 7.07 11.08 2.38
N TYR A 207 6.39 11.06 3.53
CA TYR A 207 6.84 11.72 4.76
C TYR A 207 8.08 11.03 5.37
N ALA A 208 8.10 9.69 5.31
CA ALA A 208 9.22 8.90 5.78
C ALA A 208 9.36 7.58 4.99
N HIS A 209 10.57 7.04 5.01
CA HIS A 209 10.95 5.76 4.44
C HIS A 209 11.57 4.89 5.54
N LEU A 210 11.09 3.66 5.67
CA LEU A 210 11.77 2.64 6.44
C LEU A 210 12.45 1.67 5.48
N THR A 211 13.69 1.28 5.76
CA THR A 211 14.43 0.32 4.94
C THR A 211 14.92 -0.85 5.76
N VAL A 212 14.89 -2.06 5.20
CA VAL A 212 15.41 -3.25 5.91
C VAL A 212 16.93 -3.37 5.90
N THR A 213 17.61 -2.69 4.99
CA THR A 213 19.08 -2.69 4.90
C THR A 213 19.66 -1.30 4.67
N ASP A 214 20.94 -1.15 5.05
CA ASP A 214 21.72 0.07 4.78
C ASP A 214 21.99 0.26 3.28
N ARG A 215 21.99 -0.83 2.50
CA ARG A 215 22.08 -0.77 1.04
C ARG A 215 20.85 -0.08 0.44
N MET A 216 19.66 -0.50 0.84
CA MET A 216 18.41 0.12 0.38
C MET A 216 18.31 1.57 0.82
N HIS A 217 18.79 1.89 2.02
CA HIS A 217 18.89 3.28 2.47
C HIS A 217 19.69 4.12 1.46
N ARG A 218 20.92 3.71 1.13
CA ARG A 218 21.76 4.44 0.17
C ARG A 218 21.09 4.56 -1.20
N GLU A 219 20.47 3.50 -1.69
CA GLU A 219 19.78 3.51 -2.98
C GLU A 219 18.61 4.52 -3.00
N LEU A 220 17.87 4.67 -1.90
CA LEU A 220 16.84 5.71 -1.79
C LEU A 220 17.45 7.12 -1.76
N ILE A 221 18.60 7.31 -1.10
CA ILE A 221 19.31 8.60 -1.12
C ILE A 221 19.75 8.94 -2.55
N ASP A 222 20.27 7.96 -3.30
CA ASP A 222 20.67 8.14 -4.70
C ASP A 222 19.48 8.47 -5.62
N TRP A 223 18.29 7.99 -5.30
CA TRP A 223 17.05 8.39 -6.01
C TRP A 223 16.63 9.83 -5.71
N GLY A 224 17.24 10.47 -4.71
CA GLY A 224 16.88 11.80 -4.25
C GLY A 224 15.49 11.84 -3.63
N VAL A 225 15.14 10.82 -2.83
CA VAL A 225 13.86 10.80 -2.11
C VAL A 225 13.78 11.93 -1.07
N SER A 226 12.56 12.41 -0.84
CA SER A 226 12.24 13.40 0.18
C SER A 226 11.75 12.72 1.46
N GLY A 227 11.85 13.42 2.60
CA GLY A 227 11.44 12.89 3.88
C GLY A 227 12.54 12.13 4.60
N ARG A 228 12.23 11.58 5.78
CA ARG A 228 13.23 10.93 6.63
C ARG A 228 13.43 9.47 6.20
N VAL A 229 14.65 9.07 5.92
CA VAL A 229 15.01 7.66 5.65
C VAL A 229 15.60 7.04 6.92
N ILE A 230 15.06 5.91 7.36
CA ILE A 230 15.48 5.22 8.59
C ILE A 230 15.68 3.74 8.26
N THR A 231 16.87 3.19 8.58
CA THR A 231 17.08 1.75 8.47
C THR A 231 16.50 1.04 9.70
N TYR A 232 15.53 0.16 9.48
CA TYR A 232 14.96 -0.73 10.48
C TYR A 232 15.14 -2.19 10.04
N LYS A 233 16.24 -2.79 10.50
CA LYS A 233 16.64 -4.16 10.18
C LYS A 233 15.63 -5.14 10.76
N ASP A 234 15.23 -6.13 9.97
CA ASP A 234 14.38 -7.21 10.46
C ASP A 234 15.12 -7.98 11.57
N GLN A 235 14.47 -8.10 12.71
CA GLN A 235 14.92 -8.94 13.82
C GLN A 235 13.86 -10.01 14.08
N PRO A 236 14.28 -11.25 14.40
CA PRO A 236 13.33 -12.27 14.78
C PRO A 236 12.58 -11.83 16.05
N PRO A 237 11.29 -12.15 16.18
CA PRO A 237 10.56 -11.91 17.41
C PRO A 237 11.27 -12.53 18.62
N TYR A 238 11.09 -11.95 19.81
CA TYR A 238 11.72 -12.39 21.06
C TYR A 238 11.51 -13.88 21.42
N HIS A 239 10.46 -14.51 20.88
CA HIS A 239 10.17 -15.93 21.10
C HIS A 239 10.95 -16.88 20.19
N PHE A 240 11.66 -16.36 19.19
CA PHE A 240 12.61 -17.14 18.41
C PHE A 240 13.91 -17.24 19.18
N ALA A 241 14.24 -18.45 19.60
CA ALA A 241 15.57 -18.79 20.12
C ALA A 241 16.39 -19.43 19.00
N ARG A 242 17.71 -19.20 19.03
CA ARG A 242 18.64 -19.98 18.21
C ARG A 242 18.57 -21.44 18.67
N LEU A 243 18.30 -22.35 17.75
CA LEU A 243 18.39 -23.78 18.06
C LEU A 243 19.85 -24.13 18.39
N SER A 244 20.06 -24.83 19.51
CA SER A 244 21.36 -25.44 19.82
C SER A 244 21.60 -26.62 18.87
N ASN A 245 22.87 -26.88 18.51
CA ASN A 245 23.22 -27.97 17.59
C ASN A 245 22.68 -29.34 18.06
N ASP A 246 22.58 -29.54 19.38
CA ASP A 246 22.06 -30.77 20.00
C ASP A 246 20.56 -31.01 19.75
N LYS A 247 19.83 -30.01 19.25
CA LYS A 247 18.40 -30.10 18.90
C LYS A 247 18.15 -30.24 17.39
N ILE A 248 19.23 -30.31 16.60
CA ILE A 248 19.19 -30.41 15.14
C ILE A 248 19.46 -31.86 14.68
N LEU A 249 19.98 -32.72 15.57
CA LEU A 249 20.20 -34.16 15.38
C LEU A 249 19.07 -34.95 16.06
#